data_AF-A0A9P1EK30-F1
#
_entry.id   AF-A0A9P1EK30-F1
#
_cell.length_a   1.000
_cell.length_b   1.000
_cell.length_c   1.000
_cell.angle_alpha   90.00
_cell.angle_beta   90.00
_cell.angle_gamma   90.00
#
_symmetry.space_group_name_H-M   'P 1'
#
loop_
_entity.id
_entity.type
_entity.pdbx_description
1 polymer ?
#
loop_
_entity_poly.entity_id
_entity_poly.type
_entity_poly.pdbx_seq_one_letter_code
_entity_poly.pdbx_strand_id
1 'polypeptide(L)'
;MVQIQLFSGNRNRRQAYDQILLNARPNGVNLNSSPKLKMSGFTYLRLSDDLLKDDNFQLFTKFVKKMHADLESSRNGANPIVLRKSKPAFSSDEILEASNKGKKPYPWYDTTDMPVDGSYPFE
;
A
#
# COMPACT_ATOMS: atom_id res chain seq x y z
N MET A 1 10.84 -4.53 1.55
CA MET A 1 10.45 -3.44 2.46
C MET A 1 10.70 -2.14 1.71
N VAL A 2 9.66 -1.48 1.20
CA VAL A 2 9.82 -0.17 0.55
C VAL A 2 9.76 0.87 1.66
N GLN A 3 10.92 1.41 2.05
CA GLN A 3 10.94 2.60 2.89
C GLN A 3 10.59 3.80 2.01
N ILE A 4 9.34 4.26 2.08
CA ILE A 4 9.01 5.59 1.59
C ILE A 4 9.37 6.55 2.71
N GLN A 5 10.59 7.07 2.61
CA GLN A 5 11.06 8.13 3.48
C GLN A 5 10.34 9.41 3.02
N LEU A 6 9.36 9.84 3.82
CA LEU A 6 8.74 11.16 3.66
C LEU A 6 9.78 12.20 4.09
N PHE A 7 10.79 12.42 3.24
CA PHE A 7 11.78 13.47 3.46
C PHE A 7 11.13 14.84 3.30
N SER A 8 11.44 15.70 4.26
CA SER A 8 11.33 17.15 4.21
C SER A 8 11.58 17.70 2.80
N GLY A 9 10.54 18.23 2.15
CA GLY A 9 10.62 18.87 0.84
C GLY A 9 9.31 18.80 0.07
N ASN A 10 8.49 19.86 0.18
CA ASN A 10 7.39 20.31 -0.71
C ASN A 10 6.50 19.32 -1.49
N ARG A 11 6.50 18.01 -1.22
CA ARG A 11 5.43 17.11 -1.68
C ARG A 11 4.20 17.42 -0.85
N ASN A 12 3.12 17.80 -1.52
CA ASN A 12 1.82 17.94 -0.89
C ASN A 12 1.49 16.61 -0.20
N ARG A 13 1.26 16.63 1.12
CA ARG A 13 1.01 15.42 1.93
C ARG A 13 -0.07 14.52 1.29
N ARG A 14 -1.04 15.13 0.60
CA ARG A 14 -2.07 14.43 -0.18
C ARG A 14 -1.48 13.54 -1.28
N GLN A 15 -0.64 14.11 -2.14
CA GLN A 15 0.03 13.37 -3.22
C GLN A 15 0.85 12.19 -2.68
N ALA A 16 1.49 12.36 -1.52
CA ALA A 16 2.22 11.27 -0.89
C ALA A 16 1.30 10.14 -0.45
N TYR A 17 0.16 10.45 0.17
CA TYR A 17 -0.85 9.46 0.54
C TYR A 17 -1.49 8.79 -0.67
N ASP A 18 -1.82 9.56 -1.71
CA ASP A 18 -2.42 9.03 -2.94
C ASP A 18 -1.46 8.09 -3.67
N GLN A 19 -0.15 8.41 -3.67
CA GLN A 19 0.87 7.50 -4.20
C GLN A 19 0.98 6.20 -3.39
N ILE A 20 0.84 6.27 -2.07
CA ILE A 20 0.82 5.08 -1.22
C ILE A 20 -0.44 4.24 -1.51
N LEU A 21 -1.60 4.87 -1.66
CA LEU A 21 -2.87 4.20 -1.98
C LEU A 21 -2.79 3.48 -3.34
N LEU A 22 -2.24 4.16 -4.35
CA LEU A 22 -1.97 3.57 -5.66
C LEU A 22 -1.05 2.35 -5.55
N ASN A 23 0.01 2.43 -4.74
CA ASN A 23 0.92 1.30 -4.57
C ASN A 23 0.30 0.15 -3.75
N ALA A 24 -0.58 0.48 -2.80
CA ALA A 24 -1.28 -0.50 -2.00
C ALA A 24 -2.27 -1.32 -2.84
N ARG A 25 -2.87 -0.71 -3.87
CA ARG A 25 -3.79 -1.33 -4.84
C ARG A 25 -3.51 -0.80 -6.25
N PRO A 26 -2.55 -1.40 -6.98
CA PRO A 26 -2.13 -0.94 -8.31
C PRO A 26 -3.22 -0.88 -9.37
N ASN A 27 -4.31 -1.64 -9.18
CA ASN A 27 -5.47 -1.69 -10.08
C ASN A 27 -6.77 -1.33 -9.34
N GLY A 28 -6.66 -0.58 -8.24
CA GLY A 28 -7.78 -0.14 -7.42
C GLY A 28 -8.51 -1.25 -6.65
N VAL A 29 -9.66 -0.90 -6.10
CA VAL A 29 -10.59 -1.81 -5.44
C VAL A 29 -11.30 -2.68 -6.47
N ASN A 30 -11.74 -3.84 -6.02
CA ASN A 30 -12.60 -4.72 -6.79
C ASN A 30 -13.89 -4.91 -5.99
N LEU A 31 -15.02 -4.51 -6.58
CA LEU A 31 -16.34 -4.56 -5.92
C LEU A 31 -16.92 -5.98 -5.86
N ASN A 32 -16.44 -6.87 -6.74
CA ASN A 32 -16.98 -8.23 -6.88
C ASN A 32 -16.16 -9.28 -6.12
N SER A 33 -14.89 -8.99 -5.82
CA SER A 33 -13.99 -9.92 -5.16
C SER A 33 -12.75 -9.22 -4.59
N SER A 34 -11.81 -9.99 -4.03
CA SER A 34 -10.54 -9.42 -3.59
C SER A 34 -9.75 -8.81 -4.77
N PRO A 35 -9.04 -7.68 -4.58
CA PRO A 35 -8.20 -7.09 -5.62
C PRO A 35 -7.15 -8.08 -6.14
N LYS A 36 -6.88 -8.02 -7.45
CA LYS A 36 -5.89 -8.89 -8.11
C LYS A 36 -4.48 -8.68 -7.56
N LEU A 37 -4.12 -7.42 -7.30
CA LEU A 37 -2.85 -6.99 -6.74
C LEU A 37 -3.13 -6.12 -5.52
N LYS A 38 -2.60 -6.51 -4.36
CA LYS A 38 -2.75 -5.76 -3.10
C LYS A 38 -1.54 -5.99 -2.19
N MET A 39 -1.08 -4.92 -1.55
CA MET A 39 -0.13 -5.03 -0.43
C MET A 39 -0.82 -5.61 0.82
N SER A 40 -0.15 -6.52 1.53
CA SER A 40 -0.69 -7.11 2.76
C SER A 40 -0.85 -6.09 3.89
N GLY A 41 -0.02 -5.05 3.92
CA GLY A 41 -0.08 -3.96 4.87
C GLY A 41 0.90 -2.85 4.54
N PHE A 42 0.76 -1.73 5.23
CA PHE A 42 1.65 -0.56 5.14
C PHE A 42 1.98 -0.09 6.55
N THR A 43 3.22 0.35 6.76
CA THR A 43 3.67 0.90 8.04
C THR A 43 4.13 2.34 7.81
N TYR A 44 3.41 3.29 8.42
CA TYR A 44 3.77 4.70 8.37
C TYR A 44 4.98 4.97 9.27
N LEU A 45 5.95 5.75 8.77
CA LEU A 45 7.13 6.18 9.51
C LEU A 45 7.09 7.71 9.65
N ARG A 46 6.99 8.30 10.84
CA ARG A 46 6.82 7.76 12.20
C ARG A 46 5.78 8.63 12.94
N LEU A 47 5.20 8.11 14.02
CA LEU A 47 4.52 8.94 15.01
C LEU A 47 5.43 10.12 15.43
N SER A 48 4.89 11.33 15.39
CA SER A 48 5.59 12.57 15.74
C SER A 48 4.57 13.64 16.11
N ASP A 49 5.01 14.67 16.83
CA ASP A 49 4.15 15.81 17.16
C ASP A 49 3.63 16.51 15.90
N ASP A 50 4.40 16.53 14.81
CA ASP A 50 3.93 17.08 13.53
C ASP A 50 2.76 16.27 12.96
N LEU A 51 2.80 14.94 13.03
CA LEU A 51 1.67 14.09 12.61
C LEU A 51 0.43 14.34 13.46
N LEU A 52 0.61 14.62 14.75
CA LEU A 52 -0.47 14.79 15.72
C LEU A 52 -1.11 16.19 15.70
N LYS A 53 -0.58 17.14 14.93
CA LYS A 53 -1.26 18.42 14.67
C LYS A 53 -2.59 18.17 13.96
N ASP A 54 -3.63 18.91 14.34
CA ASP A 54 -5.02 18.66 13.94
C ASP A 54 -5.19 18.45 12.42
N ASP A 55 -4.74 19.40 11.59
CA ASP A 55 -4.82 19.30 10.13
C ASP A 55 -4.14 18.04 9.56
N ASN A 56 -2.99 17.67 10.12
CA ASN A 56 -2.21 16.52 9.68
C ASN A 56 -2.85 15.21 10.11
N PHE A 57 -3.35 15.18 11.35
CA PHE A 57 -4.00 14.01 11.91
C PHE A 57 -5.35 13.73 11.23
N GLN A 58 -6.10 14.79 10.90
CA GLN A 58 -7.33 14.67 10.11
C GLN A 58 -7.05 14.12 8.72
N LEU A 59 -6.02 14.63 8.03
CA LEU A 59 -5.64 14.11 6.71
C LEU A 59 -5.14 12.66 6.79
N PHE A 60 -4.32 12.33 7.79
CA PHE A 60 -3.85 10.97 8.05
C PHE A 60 -5.02 10.01 8.31
N THR A 61 -6.04 10.43 9.05
CA THR A 61 -7.23 9.62 9.33
C THR A 61 -8.01 9.34 8.04
N LYS A 62 -8.15 10.34 7.14
CA LYS A 62 -8.73 10.12 5.80
C LYS A 62 -7.90 9.11 5.00
N PHE A 63 -6.58 9.24 5.00
CA PHE A 63 -5.68 8.27 4.38
C PHE A 63 -5.88 6.84 4.93
N VAL A 64 -5.95 6.67 6.26
CA VAL A 64 -6.20 5.35 6.89
C VAL A 64 -7.55 4.78 6.45
N LYS A 65 -8.59 5.63 6.40
CA LYS A 65 -9.93 5.23 5.92
C LYS A 65 -9.88 4.74 4.46
N LYS A 66 -9.16 5.45 3.58
CA LYS A 66 -8.95 5.02 2.19
C LYS A 66 -8.07 3.76 2.09
N MET A 67 -7.09 3.56 2.97
CA MET A 67 -6.33 2.31 3.03
C MET A 67 -7.23 1.10 3.36
N HIS A 68 -8.24 1.29 4.20
CA HIS A 68 -9.28 0.30 4.51
C HIS A 68 -10.39 0.20 3.47
N ALA A 69 -10.26 0.87 2.31
CA ALA A 69 -11.29 0.93 1.27
C ALA A 69 -12.64 1.46 1.80
N ASP A 70 -12.58 2.52 2.63
CA ASP A 70 -13.73 3.14 3.30
C ASP A 70 -14.53 2.21 4.25
N LEU A 71 -14.01 1.02 4.53
CA LEU A 71 -14.56 0.11 5.54
C LEU A 71 -14.13 0.53 6.95
N GLU A 72 -14.97 0.15 7.92
CA GLU A 72 -14.61 0.24 9.34
C GLU A 72 -13.41 -0.64 9.67
N SER A 73 -12.60 -0.20 10.65
CA SER A 73 -11.43 -0.97 11.08
C SER A 73 -11.84 -2.35 11.58
N SER A 74 -11.33 -3.41 10.95
CA SER A 74 -11.62 -4.78 11.36
C SER A 74 -10.44 -5.38 12.12
N ARG A 75 -10.66 -5.77 13.38
CA ARG A 75 -9.65 -6.46 14.20
C ARG A 75 -9.26 -7.83 13.61
N ASN A 76 -10.14 -8.41 12.78
CA ASN A 76 -9.98 -9.74 12.18
C ASN A 76 -9.62 -9.68 10.68
N GLY A 77 -9.24 -8.51 10.15
CA GLY A 77 -9.09 -8.27 8.71
C GLY A 77 -7.95 -9.04 8.02
N ALA A 78 -6.97 -9.55 8.79
CA ALA A 78 -5.91 -10.41 8.29
C ALA A 78 -5.42 -11.32 9.42
N ASN A 79 -5.96 -12.53 9.49
CA ASN A 79 -5.41 -13.54 10.40
C ASN A 79 -4.15 -14.13 9.76
N PRO A 80 -2.96 -13.98 10.39
CA PRO A 80 -1.77 -14.63 9.87
C PRO A 80 -1.99 -16.13 9.86
N ILE A 81 -1.66 -16.78 8.74
CA ILE A 81 -1.70 -18.23 8.63
C ILE A 81 -0.64 -18.80 9.60
N VAL A 82 -0.96 -19.92 10.26
CA VAL A 82 -0.02 -20.63 11.12
C VAL A 82 1.30 -20.88 10.38
N LEU A 83 2.41 -20.46 10.99
CA LEU A 83 3.73 -20.58 10.40
C LEU A 83 4.06 -22.06 10.14
N ARG A 84 4.32 -22.40 8.88
CA ARG A 84 4.68 -23.76 8.46
C ARG A 84 6.20 -23.90 8.37
N LYS A 85 6.70 -25.12 8.55
CA LYS A 85 8.12 -25.45 8.32
C LYS A 85 8.50 -25.09 6.89
N SER A 86 9.68 -24.49 6.72
CA SER A 86 10.22 -24.16 5.39
C SER A 86 10.33 -25.40 4.51
N LYS A 87 10.11 -25.21 3.21
CA LYS A 87 10.47 -26.20 2.18
C LYS A 87 11.99 -26.40 2.14
N PRO A 88 12.50 -27.45 1.49
CA PRO A 88 13.94 -27.63 1.27
C PRO A 88 14.59 -26.38 0.68
N ALA A 89 15.86 -26.15 1.02
CA ALA A 89 16.60 -24.99 0.55
C ALA A 89 16.90 -25.11 -0.96
N PHE A 90 16.85 -23.96 -1.65
CA PHE A 90 17.34 -23.83 -3.02
C PHE A 90 18.87 -23.65 -3.01
N SER A 91 19.53 -24.10 -4.07
CA SER A 91 20.93 -23.78 -4.38
C SER A 91 21.08 -22.32 -4.85
N SER A 92 22.31 -21.80 -4.82
CA SER A 92 22.61 -20.44 -5.31
C SER A 92 22.24 -20.26 -6.79
N ASP A 93 22.48 -21.27 -7.63
CA ASP A 93 22.20 -21.21 -9.07
C ASP A 93 20.69 -21.17 -9.34
N GLU A 94 19.88 -21.94 -8.60
CA GLU A 94 18.42 -21.89 -8.68
C GLU A 94 17.87 -20.52 -8.27
N ILE A 95 18.47 -19.86 -7.27
CA ILE A 95 18.10 -18.49 -6.89
C ILE A 95 18.50 -17.50 -8.01
N LEU A 96 19.67 -17.67 -8.61
CA LEU A 96 20.17 -16.80 -9.67
C LEU A 96 19.32 -16.90 -10.94
N GLU A 97 18.77 -18.07 -11.26
CA GLU A 97 17.88 -18.27 -12.42
C GLU A 97 16.70 -17.29 -12.43
N ALA A 98 16.19 -16.90 -11.25
CA ALA A 98 15.10 -15.93 -11.14
C ALA A 98 15.45 -14.54 -11.71
N SER A 99 16.75 -14.21 -11.81
CA SER A 99 17.23 -12.95 -12.39
C SER A 99 17.47 -13.02 -13.91
N ASN A 100 17.60 -14.23 -14.48
CA ASN A 100 18.07 -14.42 -15.85
C ASN A 100 17.03 -14.07 -16.92
N LYS A 101 15.75 -13.87 -16.54
CA LYS A 101 14.68 -13.43 -17.45
C LYS A 101 13.92 -12.27 -16.85
N GLY A 102 14.18 -11.06 -17.35
CA GLY A 102 13.40 -9.88 -17.03
C GLY A 102 11.91 -10.13 -17.36
N LYS A 103 11.05 -10.14 -16.33
CA LYS A 103 9.61 -10.22 -16.52
C LYS A 103 9.04 -8.81 -16.67
N LYS A 104 8.03 -8.66 -17.52
CA LYS A 104 7.27 -7.40 -17.59
C LYS A 104 6.62 -7.13 -16.23
N PRO A 105 6.64 -5.89 -15.73
CA PRO A 105 5.93 -5.53 -14.52
C PRO A 105 4.41 -5.70 -14.73
N TYR A 106 3.68 -5.85 -13.63
CA TYR A 106 2.23 -5.80 -13.70
C TYR A 106 1.77 -4.41 -14.16
N PRO A 107 0.67 -4.32 -14.93
CA PRO A 107 0.06 -3.04 -15.25
C PRO A 107 -0.33 -2.27 -13.99
N TRP A 108 -0.04 -0.97 -13.98
CA TRP A 108 -0.32 -0.04 -12.89
C TRP A 108 -1.26 1.04 -13.40
N TYR A 109 -2.19 1.50 -12.58
CA TYR A 109 -2.93 2.73 -12.89
C TYR A 109 -2.03 3.95 -12.71
N ASP A 110 -2.39 5.04 -13.38
CA ASP A 110 -1.67 6.31 -13.27
C ASP A 110 -2.02 7.08 -11.99
N THR A 111 -3.20 6.80 -11.42
CA THR A 111 -3.70 7.40 -10.17
C THR A 111 -4.46 6.38 -9.32
N THR A 112 -4.56 6.63 -8.02
CA THR A 112 -5.37 5.84 -7.09
C THR A 112 -6.85 6.00 -7.40
N ASP A 113 -7.62 4.93 -7.25
CA ASP A 113 -9.08 4.93 -7.36
C ASP A 113 -9.78 5.54 -6.13
N MET A 114 -9.03 5.72 -5.04
CA MET A 114 -9.55 6.17 -3.76
C MET A 114 -8.70 7.31 -3.19
N PRO A 115 -8.62 8.48 -3.85
CA PRO A 115 -7.82 9.59 -3.38
C PRO A 115 -8.30 10.14 -2.03
N VAL A 116 -7.39 10.73 -1.26
CA VAL A 116 -7.70 11.23 0.09
C VAL A 116 -8.64 12.43 0.13
N ASP A 117 -8.83 13.11 -1.01
CA ASP A 117 -9.80 14.18 -1.16
C ASP A 117 -11.23 13.68 -1.42
N GLY A 118 -11.40 12.39 -1.70
CA GLY A 118 -12.71 11.77 -1.95
C GLY A 118 -13.23 11.94 -3.38
N SER A 119 -12.42 12.44 -4.31
CA SER A 119 -12.76 12.47 -5.74
C SER A 119 -12.81 11.07 -6.36
N TYR A 120 -13.49 10.94 -7.49
CA TYR A 120 -13.55 9.71 -8.29
C TYR A 120 -12.88 9.98 -9.65
N PRO A 121 -11.60 9.60 -9.82
CA PRO A 121 -10.82 9.98 -11.00
C PRO A 121 -11.15 9.17 -12.27
N PHE A 122 -12.12 8.27 -12.20
CA PHE A 122 -12.54 7.38 -13.29
C PHE A 122 -14.00 7.60 -13.72
N GLU A 123 -14.62 8.69 -13.26
CA GLU A 123 -15.90 9.21 -13.76
C GLU A 123 -15.69 10.24 -14.88
#